data_AF-A0A024B3K8-F1
#
_entry.id   AF-A0A024B3K8-F1
#
_cell.length_a   1.000
_cell.length_b   1.000
_cell.length_c   1.000
_cell.angle_alpha   90.00
_cell.angle_beta   90.00
_cell.angle_gamma   90.00
#
_symmetry.space_group_name_H-M   'P 1'
#
loop_
_entity.id
_entity.type
_entity.pdbx_description
1 polymer ?
#
loop_
_entity_poly.entity_id
_entity_poly.type
_entity_poly.pdbx_seq_one_letter_code
_entity_poly.pdbx_strand_id
1 'polypeptide(L)'
;MTRIKRGYVAKRRRNRTLALTKSFRGSQSTLFRTASQRATKALEYSHRDQGRRKRDLRRLWIVRLNAAMAHEGYRYSLAIHRLRKMGIALDRRSLAQMGVCDPEAFSGLLSFTLQAPSLLVEG
;
A
#
# COMPACT_ATOMS: atom_id res chain seq x y z
N MET A 1 -51.54 -17.64 11.16
CA MET A 1 -50.12 -17.20 11.24
C MET A 1 -49.65 -17.28 12.69
N THR A 2 -48.49 -17.89 12.96
CA THR A 2 -47.94 -18.06 14.32
C THR A 2 -46.99 -16.92 14.71
N ARG A 3 -47.16 -16.34 15.90
CA ARG A 3 -46.29 -15.27 16.43
C ARG A 3 -44.94 -15.83 16.90
N ILE A 4 -43.84 -15.45 16.24
CA ILE A 4 -42.48 -15.84 16.64
C ILE A 4 -41.80 -14.70 17.42
N LYS A 5 -41.19 -15.00 18.56
CA LYS A 5 -40.51 -14.01 19.41
C LYS A 5 -39.14 -13.60 18.82
N ARG A 6 -38.84 -12.30 18.76
CA ARG A 6 -37.61 -11.73 18.14
C ARG A 6 -36.38 -11.68 19.06
N GLY A 7 -36.52 -11.90 20.36
CA GLY A 7 -35.50 -11.59 21.38
C GLY A 7 -34.11 -12.17 21.10
N TYR A 8 -34.04 -13.47 20.80
CA TYR A 8 -32.77 -14.17 20.54
C TYR A 8 -32.04 -13.63 19.29
N VAL A 9 -32.76 -13.45 18.18
CA VAL A 9 -32.21 -12.94 16.92
C VAL A 9 -31.67 -11.52 17.08
N ALA A 10 -32.37 -10.67 17.83
CA ALA A 10 -31.93 -9.31 18.12
C ALA A 10 -30.65 -9.29 18.97
N LYS A 11 -30.56 -10.15 20.00
CA LYS A 11 -29.37 -10.29 20.85
C LYS A 11 -28.15 -10.74 20.03
N ARG A 12 -28.32 -11.76 19.17
CA ARG A 12 -27.24 -12.27 18.30
C ARG A 12 -26.70 -11.19 17.35
N ARG A 13 -27.58 -10.40 16.71
CA ARG A 13 -27.17 -9.28 15.84
C ARG A 13 -26.35 -8.24 16.61
N ARG A 14 -26.82 -7.84 17.81
CA ARG A 14 -26.12 -6.87 18.66
C ARG A 14 -24.72 -7.34 19.05
N ASN A 15 -24.62 -8.59 19.49
CA ASN A 15 -23.33 -9.17 19.89
C ASN A 15 -22.34 -9.23 18.73
N ARG A 16 -22.81 -9.53 17.50
CA ARG A 16 -21.94 -9.50 16.30
C ARG A 16 -21.36 -8.11 16.05
N THR A 17 -22.17 -7.06 16.15
CA THR A 17 -21.69 -5.69 15.97
C THR A 17 -20.71 -5.28 17.07
N LEU A 18 -21.00 -5.59 18.33
CA LEU A 18 -20.10 -5.28 19.45
C LEU A 18 -18.79 -6.07 19.40
N ALA A 19 -18.81 -7.29 18.87
CA ALA A 19 -17.59 -8.06 18.64
C ALA A 19 -16.66 -7.38 17.62
N LEU A 20 -17.22 -6.79 16.56
CA LEU A 20 -16.45 -6.04 15.56
C LEU A 20 -15.83 -4.75 16.13
N THR A 21 -16.47 -4.12 17.11
CA THR A 21 -16.06 -2.83 17.68
C THR A 21 -15.38 -2.95 19.04
N LYS A 22 -15.03 -4.16 19.49
CA LYS A 22 -14.49 -4.41 20.85
C LYS A 22 -13.27 -3.56 21.19
N SER A 23 -12.41 -3.29 20.21
CA SER A 23 -11.19 -2.50 20.38
C SER A 23 -11.40 -0.98 20.30
N PHE A 24 -12.62 -0.51 20.01
CA PHE A 24 -12.89 0.92 19.89
C PHE A 24 -12.91 1.58 21.27
N ARG A 25 -12.48 2.84 21.33
CA ARG A 25 -12.42 3.59 22.58
C ARG A 25 -13.82 4.07 23.02
N GLY A 26 -14.07 3.99 24.32
CA GLY A 26 -15.24 4.58 24.98
C GLY A 26 -16.58 4.01 24.51
N SER A 27 -17.55 4.89 24.30
CA SER A 27 -18.94 4.51 23.97
C SER A 27 -19.11 3.75 22.65
N GLN A 28 -18.08 3.71 21.79
CA GLN A 28 -18.10 3.04 20.50
C GLN A 28 -17.89 1.51 20.61
N SER A 29 -17.41 1.01 21.75
CA SER A 29 -17.28 -0.43 22.03
C SER A 29 -18.38 -0.99 22.93
N THR A 30 -19.12 -0.13 23.64
CA THR A 30 -20.13 -0.55 24.63
C THR A 30 -21.57 -0.33 24.18
N LEU A 31 -21.89 0.84 23.61
CA LEU A 31 -23.25 1.19 23.21
C LEU A 31 -23.52 0.74 21.77
N PHE A 32 -24.61 -0.01 21.55
CA PHE A 32 -24.91 -0.60 20.23
C PHE A 32 -25.11 0.43 19.12
N ARG A 33 -25.77 1.56 19.40
CA ARG A 33 -26.09 2.59 18.39
C ARG A 33 -24.83 3.24 17.84
N THR A 34 -23.96 3.70 18.74
CA THR A 34 -22.66 4.30 18.43
C THR A 34 -21.75 3.27 17.76
N ALA A 35 -21.62 2.07 18.33
CA ALA A 35 -20.86 0.97 17.75
C ALA A 35 -21.29 0.67 16.31
N SER A 36 -22.59 0.61 16.02
CA SER A 36 -23.08 0.37 14.66
C SER A 36 -22.69 1.49 13.70
N GLN A 37 -22.79 2.75 14.11
CA GLN A 37 -22.37 3.89 13.27
C GLN A 37 -20.86 3.85 12.99
N ARG A 38 -20.06 3.52 14.01
CA ARG A 38 -18.60 3.47 13.87
C ARG A 38 -18.15 2.26 13.06
N ALA A 39 -18.81 1.11 13.20
CA ALA A 39 -18.54 -0.08 12.42
C ALA A 39 -18.74 0.19 10.92
N THR A 40 -19.84 0.85 10.53
CA THR A 40 -20.08 1.20 9.13
C THR A 40 -18.97 2.09 8.58
N LYS A 41 -18.59 3.16 9.30
CA LYS A 41 -17.50 4.06 8.88
C LYS A 41 -16.15 3.33 8.78
N ALA A 42 -15.85 2.44 9.72
CA ALA A 42 -14.60 1.69 9.72
C ALA A 42 -14.49 0.74 8.52
N LEU A 43 -15.59 0.08 8.14
CA LEU A 43 -15.64 -0.79 6.96
C LEU A 43 -15.48 0.01 5.66
N GLU A 44 -16.15 1.17 5.55
CA GLU A 44 -15.98 2.07 4.41
C GLU A 44 -14.53 2.54 4.26
N TYR A 45 -13.90 2.97 5.35
CA TYR A 45 -12.49 3.37 5.35
C TYR A 45 -11.57 2.20 5.00
N SER A 46 -11.80 1.01 5.55
CA SER A 46 -11.01 -0.17 5.21
C SER A 46 -11.02 -0.45 3.70
N HIS A 47 -12.21 -0.48 3.10
CA HIS A 47 -12.36 -0.72 1.66
C HIS A 47 -11.68 0.38 0.83
N ARG A 48 -11.90 1.65 1.17
CA ARG A 48 -11.27 2.79 0.49
C ARG A 48 -9.74 2.75 0.59
N ASP A 49 -9.23 2.45 1.78
CA ASP A 49 -7.81 2.55 2.10
C ASP A 49 -7.02 1.34 1.55
N GLN A 50 -7.65 0.18 1.33
CA GLN A 50 -7.04 -0.93 0.58
C GLN A 50 -6.57 -0.51 -0.83
N GLY A 51 -7.36 0.31 -1.53
CA GLY A 51 -6.96 0.88 -2.82
C GLY A 51 -5.91 1.98 -2.71
N ARG A 52 -5.93 2.77 -1.64
CA ARG A 52 -4.94 3.83 -1.37
C ARG A 52 -3.57 3.27 -0.99
N ARG A 53 -3.53 2.17 -0.22
CA ARG A 53 -2.29 1.49 0.21
C ARG A 53 -1.36 1.17 -0.96
N LYS A 54 -1.92 0.78 -2.12
CA LYS A 54 -1.13 0.54 -3.35
C LYS A 54 -0.38 1.80 -3.82
N ARG A 55 -1.05 2.95 -3.74
CA ARG A 55 -0.47 4.27 -4.10
C ARG A 55 0.53 4.75 -3.04
N ASP A 56 0.22 4.57 -1.77
CA ASP A 56 1.08 5.00 -0.66
C ASP A 56 2.39 4.20 -0.64
N LEU A 57 2.32 2.88 -0.84
CA LEU A 57 3.52 2.04 -0.98
C LEU A 57 4.35 2.43 -2.20
N ARG A 58 3.71 2.71 -3.34
CA ARG A 58 4.42 3.19 -4.53
C ARG A 58 5.12 4.52 -4.28
N ARG A 59 4.47 5.47 -3.58
CA ARG A 59 5.10 6.74 -3.17
C ARG A 59 6.30 6.49 -2.28
N LEU A 60 6.17 5.61 -1.28
CA LEU A 60 7.28 5.24 -0.39
C LEU A 60 8.47 4.66 -1.18
N TRP A 61 8.23 3.76 -2.13
CA TRP A 61 9.32 3.18 -2.93
C TRP A 61 10.00 4.23 -3.82
N ILE A 62 9.26 5.18 -4.38
CA ILE A 62 9.83 6.29 -5.15
C ILE A 62 10.71 7.17 -4.25
N VAL A 63 10.24 7.51 -3.05
CA VAL A 63 11.03 8.31 -2.10
C VAL A 63 12.32 7.60 -1.70
N ARG A 64 12.24 6.30 -1.39
CA ARG A 64 13.43 5.48 -1.08
C ARG A 64 14.42 5.43 -2.23
N LEU A 65 13.92 5.18 -3.45
CA LEU A 65 14.77 5.18 -4.64
C LEU A 65 15.40 6.52 -4.92
N ASN A 66 14.65 7.60 -4.75
CA ASN A 66 15.18 8.95 -4.95
C ASN A 66 16.30 9.26 -3.96
N ALA A 67 16.17 8.83 -2.70
CA ALA A 67 17.23 8.95 -1.72
C ALA A 67 18.47 8.12 -2.11
N ALA A 68 18.28 6.84 -2.47
CA ALA A 68 19.39 5.97 -2.91
C ALA A 68 20.12 6.55 -4.13
N MET A 69 19.39 7.01 -5.14
CA MET A 69 19.98 7.63 -6.33
C MET A 69 20.64 8.98 -6.04
N ALA A 70 20.12 9.76 -5.08
CA ALA A 70 20.74 11.01 -4.67
C ALA A 70 22.11 10.79 -4.03
N HIS A 71 22.32 9.70 -3.30
CA HIS A 71 23.65 9.32 -2.78
C HIS A 71 24.67 9.07 -3.89
N GLU A 72 24.23 8.57 -5.05
CA GLU A 72 25.06 8.33 -6.23
C GLU A 72 25.09 9.53 -7.21
N GLY A 73 24.38 10.62 -6.90
CA GLY A 73 24.32 11.83 -7.74
C GLY A 73 23.37 11.74 -8.95
N TYR A 74 22.49 10.74 -9.01
CA TYR A 74 21.58 10.52 -10.14
C TYR A 74 20.14 10.94 -9.84
N ARG A 75 19.39 11.28 -10.91
CA ARG A 75 17.97 11.65 -10.84
C ARG A 75 17.08 10.46 -11.15
N TYR A 76 16.07 10.23 -10.29
CA TYR A 76 15.11 9.13 -10.44
C TYR A 76 14.40 9.07 -11.81
N SER A 77 13.97 10.21 -12.34
CA SER A 77 13.27 10.26 -13.63
C SER A 77 14.14 9.75 -14.78
N LEU A 78 15.43 10.07 -14.77
CA LEU A 78 16.38 9.64 -15.79
C LEU A 78 16.65 8.14 -15.69
N ALA A 79 16.92 7.63 -14.48
CA ALA A 79 17.21 6.21 -14.25
C ALA A 79 16.03 5.32 -14.69
N ILE A 80 14.79 5.67 -14.31
CA ILE A 80 13.60 4.92 -14.71
C ILE A 80 13.34 4.97 -16.21
N HIS A 81 13.60 6.12 -16.84
CA HIS A 81 13.47 6.25 -18.29
C HIS A 81 14.46 5.35 -19.03
N ARG A 82 15.71 5.31 -18.59
CA ARG A 82 16.76 4.44 -19.15
C ARG A 82 16.45 2.97 -18.95
N LEU A 83 16.06 2.57 -17.74
CA LEU A 83 15.63 1.20 -17.43
C LEU A 83 14.50 0.72 -18.36
N ARG A 84 13.51 1.59 -18.62
CA ARG A 84 12.43 1.27 -19.56
C ARG A 84 12.92 1.14 -21.00
N LYS A 85 13.82 2.03 -21.45
CA LYS A 85 14.41 1.96 -22.80
C LYS A 85 15.22 0.68 -23.01
N MET A 86 15.92 0.21 -21.98
CA MET A 86 16.70 -1.03 -22.03
C MET A 86 15.85 -2.31 -21.91
N GLY A 87 14.52 -2.18 -21.79
CA GLY A 87 13.63 -3.34 -21.63
C GLY A 87 13.68 -4.02 -20.26
N ILE A 88 14.33 -3.41 -19.26
CA ILE A 88 14.45 -3.98 -17.91
C ILE A 88 13.15 -3.73 -17.15
N ALA A 89 12.29 -4.75 -17.10
CA ALA A 89 10.99 -4.71 -16.44
C ALA A 89 11.10 -4.94 -14.91
N LEU A 90 11.88 -4.12 -14.22
CA LEU A 90 12.00 -4.18 -12.76
C LEU A 90 10.94 -3.36 -12.05
N ASP A 91 10.32 -3.97 -11.03
CA ASP A 91 9.38 -3.29 -10.16
C ASP A 91 10.07 -2.32 -9.21
N ARG A 92 9.39 -1.19 -8.95
CA ARG A 92 9.86 -0.16 -8.01
C ARG A 92 10.04 -0.69 -6.59
N ARG A 93 9.25 -1.70 -6.21
CA ARG A 93 9.40 -2.40 -4.92
C ARG A 93 10.77 -3.06 -4.82
N SER A 94 11.13 -3.84 -5.84
CA SER A 94 12.39 -4.60 -5.87
C SER A 94 13.59 -3.67 -5.96
N LEU A 95 13.50 -2.63 -6.81
CA LEU A 95 14.54 -1.59 -6.91
C LEU A 95 14.74 -0.88 -5.57
N ALA A 96 13.66 -0.47 -4.89
CA ALA A 96 13.76 0.21 -3.60
C ALA A 96 14.30 -0.71 -2.49
N GLN A 97 14.05 -2.02 -2.58
CA GLN A 97 14.61 -2.99 -1.65
C GLN A 97 16.11 -3.20 -1.91
N MET A 98 16.51 -3.30 -3.18
CA MET A 98 17.89 -3.44 -3.60
C MET A 98 18.74 -2.27 -3.11
N GLY A 99 18.29 -1.03 -3.32
CA GLY A 99 19.01 0.15 -2.82
C GLY A 99 19.15 0.25 -1.30
N VAL A 100 18.41 -0.55 -0.52
CA VAL A 100 18.54 -0.61 0.95
C VAL A 100 19.37 -1.81 1.41
N CYS A 101 19.15 -2.98 0.80
CA CYS A 101 19.82 -4.22 1.21
C CYS A 101 21.20 -4.39 0.59
N ASP A 102 21.38 -3.93 -0.64
CA ASP A 102 22.59 -4.12 -1.43
C ASP A 102 22.89 -2.86 -2.26
N PRO A 103 23.56 -1.87 -1.66
CA PRO A 103 23.95 -0.64 -2.35
C PRO A 103 24.94 -0.89 -3.50
N GLU A 104 25.81 -1.90 -3.38
CA GLU A 104 26.83 -2.20 -4.39
C GLU A 104 26.19 -2.71 -5.68
N ALA A 105 25.27 -3.68 -5.58
CA ALA A 105 24.52 -4.17 -6.73
C ALA A 105 23.66 -3.07 -7.36
N PHE A 106 23.07 -2.19 -6.54
CA PHE A 106 22.28 -1.06 -7.03
C PHE A 106 23.13 -0.06 -7.83
N SER A 107 24.34 0.26 -7.36
CA SER A 107 25.25 1.16 -8.07
C SER A 107 25.82 0.53 -9.35
N GLY A 108 26.11 -0.77 -9.32
CA GLY A 108 26.46 -1.53 -10.53
C GLY A 108 25.35 -1.50 -11.59
N LEU A 109 24.09 -1.63 -11.17
CA LEU A 109 22.94 -1.51 -12.06
C LEU A 109 22.78 -0.09 -12.61
N LEU A 110 22.97 0.94 -11.78
CA LEU A 110 22.87 2.33 -12.20
C LEU A 110 23.96 2.71 -13.21
N SER A 111 25.21 2.37 -12.92
CA SER A 111 26.33 2.61 -13.86
C SER A 111 26.09 1.91 -15.20
N PHE A 112 25.68 0.65 -15.21
CA PHE A 112 25.31 -0.09 -16.42
C PHE A 112 24.21 0.65 -17.23
N THR A 113 23.17 1.13 -16.56
CA THR A 113 22.04 1.80 -17.23
C THR A 113 22.36 3.18 -17.79
N LEU A 114 23.33 3.88 -17.21
CA LEU A 114 23.69 5.25 -17.57
C LEU A 114 24.81 5.28 -18.62
N GLN A 115 25.66 4.26 -18.64
CA GLN A 115 26.75 4.11 -19.59
C GLN A 115 26.29 3.47 -20.91
N ALA A 116 25.13 2.80 -20.91
CA ALA A 116 24.54 2.24 -22.11
C ALA A 116 24.10 3.36 -23.11
N PRO A 117 24.69 3.43 -24.32
CA PRO A 117 24.10 4.22 -25.40
C PRO A 117 22.70 3.66 -25.71
N SER A 118 21.79 4.51 -26.18
CA SER A 118 20.41 4.12 -26.49
C SER A 118 20.35 3.11 -27.64
N LEU A 119 20.63 1.85 -27.34
CA LEU A 119 20.35 0.73 -28.21
C LEU A 119 18.86 0.39 -28.01
N LEU A 120 18.15 0.19 -29.12
CA LEU A 120 16.69 0.08 -29.27
C LEU A 120 15.96 1.42 -29.46
N VAL A 121 16.40 2.17 -30.48
CA VAL A 121 15.46 2.59 -31.53
C VAL A 121 15.26 1.35 -32.41
N GLU A 122 14.01 1.08 -32.82
CA GLU A 122 13.51 0.05 -33.78
C GLU A 122 12.50 -0.89 -33.09
N GLY A 123 11.20 -0.68 -33.40
CA GLY A 123 10.05 -1.49 -32.96
C GLY A 123 8.86 -0.66 -32.52
#